data_AF-A0A348ZIS2-F1
#
_entry.id   AF-A0A348ZIS2-F1
#
_cell.length_a   1.000
_cell.length_b   1.000
_cell.length_c   1.000
_cell.angle_alpha   90.00
_cell.angle_beta   90.00
_cell.angle_gamma   90.00
#
_symmetry.space_group_name_H-M   'P 1'
#
loop_
_entity.id
_entity.type
_entity.pdbx_description
1 polymer ?
#
loop_
_entity_poly.entity_id
_entity_poly.type
_entity_poly.pdbx_seq_one_letter_code
_entity_poly.pdbx_strand_id
1 'polypeptide(L)'
;MERGELNAAQVLLERALSLNPDLPDTLLSAGMLHQRAGRLEAALQVLARVPPSMPQHYQANLHILEILMSQQSEFAMAQLMEMVKVYGVTPQLEQARQLLGR
;
A
#
# COMPACT_ATOMS: atom_id res chain seq x y z
N MET A 1 8.95 -19.10 3.88
CA MET A 1 10.07 -18.90 2.92
C MET A 1 10.34 -17.41 2.67
N GLU A 2 10.01 -16.52 3.61
CA GLU A 2 9.93 -15.06 3.35
C GLU A 2 11.28 -14.34 3.32
N ARG A 3 12.32 -14.86 3.98
CA ARG A 3 13.63 -14.20 4.03
C ARG A 3 14.37 -14.16 2.69
N GLY A 4 14.14 -15.13 1.81
CA GLY A 4 14.76 -15.16 0.49
C GLY A 4 14.17 -14.13 -0.48
N GLU A 5 12.84 -13.98 -0.46
CA GLU A 5 12.13 -13.03 -1.31
C GLU A 5 12.32 -11.58 -0.86
N LEU A 6 12.43 -11.35 0.46
CA LEU A 6 12.75 -10.03 1.01
C LEU A 6 14.12 -9.52 0.54
N ASN A 7 15.14 -10.39 0.50
CA ASN A 7 16.47 -10.02 0.01
C ASN A 7 16.46 -9.65 -1.48
N ALA A 8 15.76 -10.43 -2.32
CA ALA A 8 15.66 -10.15 -3.75
C ALA A 8 14.88 -8.84 -4.02
N ALA A 9 13.78 -8.63 -3.29
CA ALA A 9 12.98 -7.41 -3.39
C ALA A 9 13.77 -6.18 -2.91
N GLN A 10 14.60 -6.32 -1.86
CA GLN A 10 15.46 -5.24 -1.38
C GLN A 10 16.52 -4.83 -2.41
N VAL A 11 17.17 -5.80 -3.08
CA VAL A 11 18.16 -5.50 -4.14
C VAL A 11 17.51 -4.81 -5.34
N LEU A 12 16.31 -5.25 -5.74
CA LEU A 12 15.54 -4.60 -6.81
C LEU A 12 15.15 -3.18 -6.42
N LEU A 13 14.77 -2.98 -5.15
CA LEU A 13 14.40 -1.67 -4.64
C LEU A 13 15.59 -0.72 -4.56
N GLU A 14 16.76 -1.18 -4.10
CA GLU A 14 17.98 -0.37 -4.05
C GLU A 14 18.40 0.11 -5.45
N ARG A 15 18.27 -0.75 -6.46
CA ARG A 15 18.50 -0.36 -7.86
C ARG A 15 17.46 0.63 -8.34
N ALA A 16 16.18 0.41 -8.05
CA ALA A 16 15.12 1.31 -8.45
C ALA A 16 15.23 2.69 -7.79
N LEU A 17 15.56 2.73 -6.49
CA LEU A 17 15.85 3.95 -5.74
C LEU A 17 17.09 4.69 -6.26
N SER A 18 18.10 3.96 -6.74
CA SER A 18 19.30 4.56 -7.37
C SER A 18 19.00 5.15 -8.76
N LEU A 19 17.99 4.64 -9.45
CA LEU A 19 17.60 5.12 -10.79
C LEU A 19 16.61 6.28 -10.71
N ASN A 20 15.56 6.16 -9.91
CA ASN A 20 14.62 7.25 -9.63
C ASN A 20 13.85 6.98 -8.32
N PRO A 21 14.17 7.66 -7.22
CA PRO A 21 13.57 7.40 -5.91
C PRO A 21 12.09 7.84 -5.80
N ASP A 22 11.61 8.66 -6.74
CA ASP A 22 10.25 9.19 -6.78
C ASP A 22 9.36 8.50 -7.83
N LEU A 23 9.82 7.40 -8.43
CA LEU A 23 9.00 6.65 -9.37
C LEU A 23 7.84 5.94 -8.64
N PRO A 24 6.59 6.03 -9.12
CA PRO A 24 5.43 5.38 -8.51
C PRO A 24 5.60 3.88 -8.27
N ASP A 25 6.22 3.15 -9.21
CA ASP A 25 6.52 1.72 -9.07
C ASP A 25 7.52 1.44 -7.95
N THR A 26 8.50 2.33 -7.77
CA THR A 26 9.51 2.23 -6.70
C THR A 26 8.88 2.51 -5.35
N LEU A 27 8.06 3.56 -5.25
CA LEU A 27 7.31 3.87 -4.02
C LEU A 27 6.38 2.72 -3.64
N LEU A 28 5.63 2.16 -4.60
CA LEU A 28 4.76 1.01 -4.37
C LEU A 28 5.57 -0.21 -3.87
N SER A 29 6.66 -0.54 -4.55
CA SER A 29 7.53 -1.67 -4.20
C SER A 29 8.17 -1.50 -2.81
N ALA A 30 8.60 -0.28 -2.49
CA ALA A 30 9.18 0.05 -1.19
C ALA A 30 8.13 -0.10 -0.09
N GLY A 31 6.93 0.44 -0.30
CA GLY A 31 5.80 0.30 0.59
C GLY A 31 5.45 -1.15 0.91
N MET A 32 5.32 -1.98 -0.13
CA MET A 32 5.09 -3.42 0.03
C MET A 32 6.21 -4.12 0.81
N LEU A 33 7.48 -3.76 0.56
CA LEU A 33 8.61 -4.33 1.28
C LEU A 33 8.58 -3.95 2.76
N HIS A 34 8.27 -2.69 3.08
CA HIS A 34 8.09 -2.23 4.45
C HIS A 34 6.93 -2.94 5.15
N GLN A 35 5.81 -3.13 4.47
CA GLN A 35 4.64 -3.86 4.99
C GLN A 35 5.01 -5.30 5.35
N ARG A 36 5.66 -6.03 4.42
CA ARG A 36 6.12 -7.41 4.65
C ARG A 36 7.16 -7.52 5.75
N ALA A 37 7.99 -6.49 5.93
CA ALA A 37 8.97 -6.42 7.00
C ALA A 37 8.38 -6.01 8.36
N GLY A 38 7.05 -5.84 8.47
CA GLY A 38 6.35 -5.40 9.69
C GLY A 38 6.55 -3.92 10.01
N ARG A 39 7.23 -3.16 9.14
CA ARG A 39 7.45 -1.71 9.30
C ARG A 39 6.25 -0.94 8.75
N LEU A 40 5.10 -1.11 9.38
CA LEU A 40 3.81 -0.61 8.89
C LEU A 40 3.77 0.92 8.74
N GLU A 41 4.33 1.68 9.68
CA GLU A 41 4.38 3.15 9.60
C GLU A 41 5.22 3.63 8.40
N ALA A 42 6.38 3.01 8.18
CA ALA A 42 7.22 3.32 7.03
C ALA A 42 6.52 2.95 5.71
N ALA A 43 5.79 1.84 5.68
CA ALA A 43 4.99 1.45 4.53
C ALA A 43 3.94 2.51 4.20
N LEU A 44 3.17 2.97 5.20
CA LEU A 44 2.15 4.01 5.03
C LEU A 44 2.76 5.31 4.48
N GLN A 45 3.87 5.78 5.04
CA GLN A 45 4.54 7.01 4.60
C GLN A 45 5.00 6.93 3.13
N VAL A 46 5.55 5.78 2.73
CA VAL A 46 6.06 5.59 1.37
C VAL A 46 4.93 5.40 0.37
N LEU A 47 3.91 4.60 0.70
CA LEU A 47 2.74 4.37 -0.15
C LEU A 47 1.94 5.66 -0.38
N ALA A 48 1.84 6.53 0.64
CA ALA A 48 1.15 7.81 0.54
C ALA A 48 1.82 8.80 -0.43
N ARG A 49 3.10 8.59 -0.79
CA ARG A 49 3.80 9.42 -1.78
C ARG A 49 3.43 9.07 -3.22
N VAL A 50 2.74 7.95 -3.46
CA VAL A 50 2.35 7.56 -4.82
C VAL A 50 1.32 8.57 -5.36
N PRO A 51 1.62 9.29 -6.46
CA PRO A 51 0.75 10.36 -6.94
C PRO A 51 -0.62 9.85 -7.41
N PRO A 52 -1.73 10.58 -7.18
CA PRO A 52 -3.07 10.15 -7.57
C PRO A 52 -3.31 10.04 -9.08
N SER A 53 -2.48 10.69 -9.88
CA SER A 53 -2.51 10.58 -11.34
C SER A 53 -1.92 9.26 -11.87
N MET A 54 -1.29 8.47 -11.00
CA MET A 54 -0.54 7.27 -11.40
C MET A 54 -1.38 6.01 -11.20
N PRO A 55 -1.32 5.03 -12.12
CA PRO A 55 -2.03 3.76 -11.98
C PRO A 55 -1.75 3.02 -10.67
N GLN A 56 -0.52 3.17 -10.16
CA GLN A 56 -0.05 2.57 -8.91
C GLN A 56 -0.76 3.15 -7.68
N HIS A 57 -1.41 4.32 -7.78
CA HIS A 57 -2.10 4.94 -6.65
C HIS A 57 -3.20 4.05 -6.12
N TYR A 58 -3.97 3.38 -6.99
CA TYR A 58 -5.00 2.45 -6.55
C TYR A 58 -4.41 1.29 -5.73
N GLN A 59 -3.34 0.68 -6.23
CA GLN A 59 -2.64 -0.41 -5.54
C GLN A 59 -2.01 0.05 -4.22
N ALA A 60 -1.44 1.26 -4.20
CA ALA A 60 -0.86 1.82 -2.99
C ALA A 60 -1.92 2.04 -1.90
N ASN A 61 -3.08 2.57 -2.28
CA ASN A 61 -4.20 2.76 -1.37
C ASN A 61 -4.80 1.44 -0.87
N LEU A 62 -4.78 0.36 -1.68
CA LEU A 62 -5.17 -0.97 -1.22
C LEU A 62 -4.24 -1.48 -0.10
N HIS A 63 -2.93 -1.35 -0.28
CA HIS A 63 -1.98 -1.74 0.77
C HIS A 63 -2.10 -0.86 2.02
N ILE A 64 -2.32 0.45 1.86
CA ILE A 64 -2.64 1.35 2.99
C ILE A 64 -3.87 0.84 3.74
N LEU A 65 -4.96 0.52 3.02
CA LEU A 65 -6.20 0.02 3.62
C LEU A 65 -5.96 -1.30 4.38
N GLU A 66 -5.25 -2.26 3.79
CA GLU A 66 -4.87 -3.52 4.45
C GLU A 66 -4.09 -3.27 5.75
N ILE A 67 -3.12 -2.35 5.71
CA ILE A 67 -2.32 -1.98 6.89
C ILE A 67 -3.21 -1.37 7.98
N LEU A 68 -4.09 -0.44 7.63
CA LEU A 68 -5.00 0.20 8.58
C LEU A 68 -6.00 -0.81 9.18
N MET A 69 -6.51 -1.74 8.36
CA MET A 69 -7.39 -2.83 8.81
C MET A 69 -6.67 -3.77 9.79
N SER A 70 -5.41 -4.14 9.49
CA SER A 70 -4.61 -5.02 10.36
C SER A 70 -4.33 -4.39 11.74
N GLN A 71 -4.25 -3.05 11.78
CA GLN A 71 -4.06 -2.28 13.01
C GLN A 71 -5.37 -1.91 13.71
N GLN A 72 -6.53 -2.38 13.21
CA GLN A 72 -7.86 -2.00 13.70
C GLN A 72 -8.03 -0.48 13.82
N SER A 73 -7.43 0.25 12.87
CA SER A 73 -7.42 1.70 12.90
C SER A 73 -8.78 2.27 12.49
N GLU A 74 -9.26 3.27 13.23
CA GLU A 74 -10.44 4.06 12.86
C GLU A 74 -10.32 4.74 11.49
N PHE A 75 -9.09 4.97 11.03
CA PHE A 75 -8.81 5.53 9.71
C PHE A 75 -9.10 4.56 8.55
N ALA A 76 -9.20 3.25 8.82
CA ALA A 76 -9.45 2.25 7.78
C ALA A 76 -10.78 2.51 7.06
N MET A 77 -11.83 2.86 7.81
CA MET A 77 -13.15 3.14 7.23
C MET A 77 -13.15 4.44 6.41
N ALA A 78 -12.46 5.48 6.89
CA ALA A 78 -12.30 6.73 6.15
C ALA A 78 -11.54 6.52 4.82
N GLN A 79 -10.44 5.78 4.88
CA GLN A 79 -9.64 5.43 3.71
C GLN A 79 -10.45 4.64 2.69
N LEU A 80 -11.20 3.64 3.15
CA LEU A 80 -12.08 2.85 2.30
C LEU A 80 -13.14 3.72 1.61
N MET A 81 -13.81 4.61 2.36
CA MET A 81 -14.83 5.49 1.79
C MET A 81 -14.25 6.41 0.70
N GLU A 82 -13.04 6.94 0.92
CA GLU A 82 -12.38 7.76 -0.09
C GLU A 82 -12.03 6.93 -1.33
N MET A 83 -11.52 5.70 -1.16
CA MET A 83 -11.28 4.81 -2.30
C MET A 83 -12.57 4.49 -3.08
N VAL A 84 -13.69 4.23 -2.39
CA VAL A 84 -14.98 3.99 -3.06
C VAL A 84 -15.45 5.23 -3.80
N LYS A 85 -15.21 6.43 -3.26
CA LYS A 85 -15.57 7.70 -3.91
C LYS A 85 -14.72 7.96 -5.17
N VAL A 86 -13.41 7.70 -5.10
CA VAL A 86 -12.46 7.98 -6.20
C VAL A 86 -12.53 6.91 -7.30
N TYR A 87 -12.61 5.64 -6.93
CA TYR A 87 -12.51 4.50 -7.85
C TYR A 87 -13.84 3.78 -8.09
N GLY A 88 -14.89 4.11 -7.34
CA GLY A 88 -16.16 3.41 -7.36
C GLY A 88 -16.17 2.17 -6.45
N VAL A 89 -17.34 1.54 -6.37
CA VAL A 89 -17.51 0.27 -5.64
C VAL A 89 -16.87 -0.84 -6.46
N THR A 90 -15.74 -1.35 -5.99
CA THR A 90 -15.07 -2.52 -6.55
C THR A 90 -15.28 -3.73 -5.64
N PRO A 91 -15.22 -4.97 -6.15
CA PRO A 91 -15.39 -6.18 -5.33
C PRO A 91 -14.43 -6.23 -4.14
N GLN A 92 -13.18 -5.77 -4.30
CA GLN A 92 -12.20 -5.72 -3.21
C GLN A 92 -12.62 -4.71 -2.12
N LEU A 93 -13.08 -3.52 -2.51
CA LEU A 93 -13.49 -2.48 -1.55
C LEU A 93 -14.79 -2.85 -0.84
N GLU A 94 -15.74 -3.49 -1.55
CA GLU A 94 -16.96 -3.98 -0.92
C GLU A 94 -16.64 -5.06 0.12
N GLN A 95 -15.71 -5.98 -0.19
CA GLN A 95 -15.26 -6.97 0.77
C GLN A 95 -14.60 -6.33 1.99
N ALA A 96 -13.72 -5.34 1.80
CA ALA A 96 -13.12 -4.59 2.91
C ALA A 96 -14.18 -3.86 3.77
N ARG A 97 -15.23 -3.31 3.15
CA ARG A 97 -16.37 -2.68 3.83
C ARG A 97 -17.09 -3.64 4.75
N GLN A 98 -17.39 -4.83 4.26
CA GLN A 98 -18.08 -5.88 5.04
C GLN A 98 -17.23 -6.35 6.23
N LEU A 99 -15.90 -6.36 6.08
CA LEU A 99 -14.97 -6.73 7.16
C LEU A 99 -14.85 -5.64 8.23
N LEU A 100 -14.89 -4.36 7.84
CA LEU A 100 -14.81 -3.22 8.78
C LEU A 100 -16.14 -2.86 9.47
N GLY A 101 -17.27 -3.23 8.87
CA GLY A 101 -18.60 -2.97 9.43
C GLY A 101 -19.13 -4.05 10.40
N ARG A 102 -18.28 -4.99 10.82
CA ARG A 102 -18.63 -6.10 11.72
C ARG A 102 -18.29 -5.83 13.17
#